data_AF-A0A6V7IFM3-F1
#
_entry.id   AF-A0A6V7IFM3-F1
#
_cell.length_a   1.000
_cell.length_b   1.000
_cell.length_c   1.000
_cell.angle_alpha   90.00
_cell.angle_beta   90.00
_cell.angle_gamma   90.00
#
_symmetry.space_group_name_H-M   'P 1'
#
loop_
_entity.id
_entity.type
_entity.pdbx_description
1 polymer ?
#
loop_
_entity_poly.entity_id
_entity_poly.type
_entity_poly.pdbx_seq_one_letter_code
_entity_poly.pdbx_strand_id
1 'polypeptide(L)'
;KTISTWEVMEKIRILVRPDEFASLKVTKSTLEFVRLEGELADRSRLQRILSRLEGQRMNLGGFSSMLKVRAVEIKDDFPTKHSWDSYFRDAKHMNELKAGERPDTVHITGLPVKWFSEDGGKTPSEPLLTKIFKKFGTLRRIDVPAADPYRSRMRLGNNIQKSSFGEGIFFDVFVQYIEYMDFVKLMDALRGMKVMKKDGQNCLTAQIK
;
A
#
# COMPACT_ATOMS: atom_id res chain seq x y z
N LYS A 1 -14.99 30.64 13.28
CA LYS A 1 -13.70 30.37 13.97
C LYS A 1 -13.12 29.09 13.40
N THR A 2 -11.84 29.08 13.08
CA THR A 2 -11.18 27.92 12.46
C THR A 2 -10.61 27.01 13.54
N ILE A 3 -10.77 25.69 13.39
CA ILE A 3 -10.22 24.70 14.32
C ILE A 3 -8.70 24.71 14.24
N SER A 4 -8.01 24.81 15.39
CA SER A 4 -6.56 24.66 15.46
C SER A 4 -6.20 23.19 15.24
N THR A 5 -5.75 22.90 14.03
CA THR A 5 -5.35 21.55 13.62
C THR A 5 -4.26 20.95 14.54
N TRP A 6 -3.31 21.79 14.96
CA TRP A 6 -2.25 21.41 15.89
C TRP A 6 -2.80 20.96 17.25
N GLU A 7 -3.72 21.73 17.84
CA GLU A 7 -4.32 21.40 19.13
C GLU A 7 -5.08 20.06 19.08
N VAL A 8 -5.79 19.81 17.97
CA VAL A 8 -6.48 18.53 17.74
C VAL A 8 -5.46 17.39 17.71
N MET A 9 -4.37 17.54 16.95
CA MET A 9 -3.33 16.50 16.85
C MET A 9 -2.72 16.17 18.21
N GLU A 10 -2.40 17.16 19.03
CA GLU A 10 -1.82 16.92 20.36
C GLU A 10 -2.80 16.25 21.33
N LYS A 11 -4.08 16.64 21.31
CA LYS A 11 -5.09 15.95 22.11
C LYS A 11 -5.26 14.49 21.67
N ILE A 12 -5.22 14.22 20.36
CA ILE A 12 -5.25 12.85 19.84
C ILE A 12 -4.02 12.05 20.29
N ARG A 13 -2.82 12.63 20.27
CA ARG A 13 -1.60 11.97 20.79
C ARG A 13 -1.72 11.62 22.27
N ILE A 14 -2.32 12.50 23.08
CA ILE A 14 -2.54 12.25 24.51
C ILE A 14 -3.51 11.08 24.71
N LEU A 15 -4.62 11.04 23.95
CA LEU A 15 -5.64 10.00 24.07
C LEU A 15 -5.14 8.59 23.75
N VAL A 16 -4.13 8.45 22.88
CA VAL A 16 -3.63 7.13 22.46
C VAL A 16 -2.55 6.56 23.36
N ARG A 17 -1.99 7.33 24.29
CA ARG A 17 -0.95 6.86 25.22
C ARG A 17 -1.37 5.60 25.99
N PRO A 18 -0.43 4.68 26.29
CA PRO A 18 1.01 4.74 26.02
C PRO A 18 1.41 4.36 24.58
N ASP A 19 0.45 4.05 23.70
CA ASP A 19 0.76 3.80 22.29
C ASP A 19 1.00 5.12 21.55
N GLU A 20 1.69 5.06 20.42
CA GLU A 20 2.06 6.22 19.61
C GLU A 20 1.81 5.96 18.12
N PHE A 21 1.51 7.03 17.40
CA PHE A 21 1.46 7.02 15.94
C PHE A 21 2.87 7.19 15.37
N ALA A 22 3.24 6.34 14.42
CA ALA A 22 4.46 6.51 13.62
C ALA A 22 4.38 7.79 12.77
N SER A 23 3.19 8.10 12.26
CA SER A 23 2.88 9.34 11.56
C SER A 23 1.44 9.74 11.85
N LEU A 24 1.19 11.03 12.06
CA LEU A 24 -0.16 11.57 12.19
C LEU A 24 -0.22 12.80 11.30
N LYS A 25 -1.08 12.78 10.28
CA LYS A 25 -1.20 13.86 9.30
C LYS A 25 -2.64 14.26 9.11
N VAL A 26 -2.83 15.49 8.69
CA VAL A 26 -4.16 16.05 8.41
C VAL A 26 -4.42 15.90 6.93
N THR A 27 -5.49 15.20 6.57
CA THR A 27 -5.82 14.95 5.17
C THR A 27 -6.97 15.79 4.66
N LYS A 28 -7.85 16.24 5.56
CA LYS A 28 -8.91 17.18 5.21
C LYS A 28 -9.24 18.04 6.43
N SER A 29 -9.40 19.34 6.21
CA SER A 29 -9.89 20.26 7.24
C SER A 29 -11.01 21.08 6.65
N THR A 30 -12.14 21.12 7.34
CA THR A 30 -13.34 21.88 6.97
C THR A 30 -13.86 22.59 8.21
N LEU A 31 -14.87 23.44 8.05
CA LEU A 31 -15.54 24.09 9.19
C LEU A 31 -16.28 23.08 10.09
N GLU A 32 -16.67 21.93 9.55
CA GLU A 32 -17.48 20.92 10.25
C GLU A 32 -16.64 19.82 10.89
N PHE A 33 -15.55 19.40 10.23
CA PHE A 33 -14.69 18.33 10.71
C PHE A 33 -13.24 18.47 10.25
N VAL A 34 -12.36 17.85 11.03
CA VAL A 34 -10.95 17.60 10.67
C VAL A 34 -10.76 16.09 10.53
N ARG A 35 -10.20 15.66 9.40
CA ARG A 35 -9.83 14.27 9.15
C ARG A 35 -8.32 14.11 9.30
N LEU A 36 -7.95 13.17 10.16
CA LEU A 36 -6.57 12.78 10.42
C LEU A 36 -6.34 11.37 9.90
N GLU A 37 -5.16 11.12 9.35
CA GLU A 37 -4.65 9.79 9.07
C GLU A 37 -3.49 9.51 10.02
N GLY A 38 -3.69 8.50 10.88
CA GLY A 38 -2.69 8.01 11.82
C GLY A 38 -2.14 6.67 11.37
N GLU A 39 -0.82 6.57 11.23
CA GLU A 39 -0.11 5.35 10.91
C GLU A 39 0.47 4.72 12.17
N LEU A 40 0.39 3.40 12.29
CA LEU A 40 0.94 2.64 13.39
C LEU A 40 2.16 1.87 12.92
N ALA A 41 3.21 1.84 13.76
CA ALA A 41 4.39 1.01 13.50
C ALA A 41 4.08 -0.50 13.62
N ASP A 42 3.07 -0.86 14.40
CA ASP A 42 2.66 -2.24 14.64
C ASP A 42 1.13 -2.37 14.64
N ARG A 43 0.63 -3.24 13.75
CA ARG A 43 -0.79 -3.55 13.60
C ARG A 43 -1.40 -4.15 14.87
N SER A 44 -0.61 -4.79 15.73
CA SER A 44 -1.08 -5.37 16.99
C SER A 44 -1.73 -4.34 17.94
N ARG A 45 -1.33 -3.06 17.81
CA ARG A 45 -1.80 -1.96 18.66
C ARG A 45 -3.11 -1.34 18.20
N LEU A 46 -3.56 -1.67 16.98
CA LEU A 46 -4.68 -1.03 16.30
C LEU A 46 -5.97 -1.06 17.13
N GLN A 47 -6.39 -2.24 17.59
CA GLN A 47 -7.65 -2.39 18.31
C GLN A 47 -7.68 -1.60 19.63
N ARG A 48 -6.54 -1.52 20.34
CA ARG A 48 -6.41 -0.72 21.56
C ARG A 48 -6.57 0.77 21.26
N ILE A 49 -5.93 1.26 20.20
CA ILE A 49 -5.99 2.67 19.80
C ILE A 49 -7.40 3.06 19.36
N LEU A 50 -8.04 2.25 18.52
CA LEU A 50 -9.43 2.48 18.09
C LEU A 50 -10.36 2.56 19.30
N SER A 51 -10.22 1.64 20.26
CA SER A 51 -11.04 1.62 21.47
C SER A 51 -10.83 2.84 22.37
N ARG A 52 -9.62 3.40 22.40
CA ARG A 52 -9.33 4.63 23.16
C ARG A 52 -9.87 5.88 22.49
N LEU A 53 -9.95 5.92 21.16
CA LEU A 53 -10.35 7.10 20.40
C LEU A 53 -11.85 7.16 20.12
N GLU A 54 -12.49 6.04 19.79
CA GLU A 54 -13.89 6.02 19.36
C GLU A 54 -14.81 6.59 20.43
N GLY A 55 -15.62 7.59 20.06
CA GLY A 55 -16.60 8.20 20.95
C GLY A 55 -16.01 9.16 21.99
N GLN A 56 -14.69 9.34 22.04
CA GLN A 56 -14.08 10.33 22.92
C GLN A 56 -14.59 11.72 22.60
N ARG A 57 -14.61 12.55 23.63
CA ARG A 57 -15.01 13.93 23.50
C ARG A 57 -13.85 14.85 23.87
N MET A 58 -13.61 15.88 23.08
CA MET A 58 -12.55 16.86 23.33
C MET A 58 -13.08 18.29 23.28
N ASN A 59 -12.68 19.08 24.26
CA ASN A 59 -12.84 20.53 24.22
C ASN A 59 -11.65 21.15 23.50
N LEU A 60 -11.89 22.10 22.61
CA LEU A 60 -10.84 22.92 21.99
C LEU A 60 -10.92 24.35 22.49
N GLY A 61 -9.77 24.99 22.66
CA GLY A 61 -9.69 26.39 23.02
C GLY A 61 -10.52 27.27 22.07
N GLY A 62 -11.46 28.03 22.62
CA GLY A 62 -12.26 28.99 21.84
C GLY A 62 -13.48 28.42 21.12
N PHE A 63 -13.83 27.15 21.33
CA PHE A 63 -15.06 26.51 20.86
C PHE A 63 -16.00 26.18 22.03
N SER A 64 -17.28 26.51 21.89
CA SER A 64 -18.32 26.23 22.89
C SER A 64 -18.81 24.78 22.83
N SER A 65 -18.77 24.16 21.66
CA SER A 65 -19.20 22.78 21.43
C SER A 65 -18.04 21.80 21.58
N MET A 66 -18.26 20.74 22.35
CA MET A 66 -17.32 19.64 22.49
C MET A 66 -17.29 18.80 21.20
N LEU A 67 -16.10 18.54 20.66
CA LEU A 67 -15.94 17.71 19.48
C LEU A 67 -15.99 16.23 19.86
N LYS A 68 -16.64 15.42 19.02
CA LYS A 68 -16.67 13.96 19.16
C LYS A 68 -15.66 13.34 18.20
N VAL A 69 -14.82 12.46 18.73
CA VAL A 69 -13.85 11.69 17.97
C VAL A 69 -14.54 10.45 17.39
N ARG A 70 -14.29 10.21 16.11
CA ARG A 70 -14.65 8.99 15.40
C ARG A 70 -13.38 8.39 14.83
N ALA A 71 -13.12 7.13 15.15
CA ALA A 71 -11.91 6.44 14.76
C ALA A 71 -12.29 5.13 14.07
N VAL A 72 -11.74 4.91 12.88
CA VAL A 72 -11.96 3.70 12.10
C VAL A 72 -10.64 3.23 11.53
N GLU A 73 -10.47 1.91 11.43
CA GLU A 73 -9.43 1.35 10.57
C GLU A 73 -9.79 1.70 9.12
N ILE A 74 -8.87 2.34 8.42
CA ILE A 74 -8.97 2.46 6.97
C ILE A 74 -8.81 1.04 6.42
N LYS A 75 -9.87 0.51 5.81
CA LYS A 75 -9.76 -0.70 5.01
C LYS A 75 -8.95 -0.33 3.78
N ASP A 76 -7.81 -1.00 3.60
CA ASP A 76 -7.07 -0.88 2.36
C ASP A 76 -7.98 -1.25 1.19
N ASP A 77 -7.88 -0.49 0.10
CA ASP A 77 -8.44 -0.85 -1.20
C ASP A 77 -7.57 -1.95 -1.81
N PHE A 78 -7.47 -3.06 -1.09
CA PHE A 78 -6.68 -4.22 -1.45
C PHE A 78 -7.64 -5.33 -1.89
N PRO A 79 -7.40 -5.99 -3.02
CA PRO A 79 -8.24 -7.09 -3.48
C PRO A 79 -8.40 -8.17 -2.39
N THR A 80 -9.61 -8.70 -2.23
CA THR A 80 -9.89 -9.82 -1.33
C THR A 80 -9.92 -11.12 -2.12
N LYS A 81 -9.74 -12.25 -1.43
CA LYS A 81 -9.90 -13.57 -2.04
C LYS A 81 -11.21 -13.72 -2.79
N HIS A 82 -12.29 -13.30 -2.15
CA HIS A 82 -13.60 -13.29 -2.76
C HIS A 82 -13.66 -12.42 -4.02
N SER A 83 -13.06 -11.21 -4.01
CA SER A 83 -13.14 -10.31 -5.16
C SER A 83 -12.39 -10.84 -6.38
N TRP A 84 -11.18 -11.40 -6.22
CA TRP A 84 -10.47 -11.95 -7.38
C TRP A 84 -11.06 -13.29 -7.81
N ASP A 85 -11.48 -14.17 -6.90
CA ASP A 85 -12.09 -15.44 -7.29
C ASP A 85 -13.41 -15.20 -8.07
N SER A 86 -14.22 -14.19 -7.67
CA SER A 86 -15.43 -13.79 -8.41
C SER A 86 -15.09 -13.22 -9.79
N TYR A 87 -14.12 -12.30 -9.88
CA TYR A 87 -13.73 -11.67 -11.14
C TYR A 87 -13.36 -12.70 -12.22
N PHE A 88 -12.61 -13.74 -11.84
CA PHE A 88 -12.21 -14.80 -12.77
C PHE A 88 -13.31 -15.85 -12.99
N ARG A 89 -14.16 -16.15 -11.99
CA ARG A 89 -15.29 -17.09 -12.14
C ARG A 89 -16.34 -16.59 -13.13
N ASP A 90 -16.66 -15.30 -13.09
CA ASP A 90 -17.70 -14.71 -13.94
C ASP A 90 -17.20 -14.46 -15.38
N ALA A 91 -15.92 -14.72 -15.66
CA ALA A 91 -15.37 -14.64 -17.00
C ALA A 91 -15.80 -15.86 -17.84
N LYS A 92 -16.54 -15.59 -18.93
CA LYS A 92 -17.16 -16.61 -19.83
C LYS A 92 -16.20 -17.66 -20.42
N HIS A 93 -14.89 -17.47 -20.32
CA HIS A 93 -13.86 -18.33 -20.90
C HIS A 93 -12.75 -18.68 -19.90
N MET A 94 -13.08 -18.81 -18.61
CA MET A 94 -12.09 -19.14 -17.58
C MET A 94 -11.68 -20.62 -17.61
N ASN A 95 -10.37 -20.88 -17.72
CA ASN A 95 -9.76 -22.18 -17.47
C ASN A 95 -8.65 -22.06 -16.41
N GLU A 96 -8.85 -22.69 -15.26
CA GLU A 96 -7.90 -22.70 -14.14
C GLU A 96 -6.53 -23.32 -14.46
N LEU A 97 -6.43 -24.08 -15.56
CA LEU A 97 -5.17 -24.68 -16.03
C LEU A 97 -4.43 -23.76 -17.00
N LYS A 98 -5.04 -22.67 -17.47
CA LYS A 98 -4.42 -21.72 -18.41
C LYS A 98 -3.91 -20.47 -17.69
N ALA A 99 -2.69 -20.07 -18.06
CA ALA A 99 -2.09 -18.82 -17.61
C ALA A 99 -2.97 -17.61 -17.99
N GLY A 100 -3.18 -16.68 -17.07
CA GLY A 100 -3.97 -15.46 -17.34
C GLY A 100 -5.50 -15.65 -17.37
N GLU A 101 -5.99 -16.88 -17.28
CA GLU A 101 -7.42 -17.17 -17.10
C GLU A 101 -7.76 -17.44 -15.61
N ARG A 102 -6.77 -17.38 -14.72
CA ARG A 102 -6.93 -17.50 -13.26
C ARG A 102 -6.16 -16.39 -12.52
N PRO A 103 -6.43 -16.16 -11.22
CA PRO A 103 -5.56 -15.34 -10.39
C PRO A 103 -4.17 -16.00 -10.26
N ASP A 104 -3.23 -15.56 -11.08
CA ASP A 104 -1.83 -16.00 -11.02
C ASP A 104 -0.81 -14.86 -11.09
N THR A 105 -1.27 -13.63 -11.38
CA THR A 105 -0.44 -12.47 -11.65
C THR A 105 -0.75 -11.35 -10.64
N VAL A 106 0.26 -10.93 -9.87
CA VAL A 106 0.18 -9.75 -9.01
C VAL A 106 0.85 -8.57 -9.71
N HIS A 107 0.11 -7.48 -9.91
CA HIS A 107 0.65 -6.20 -10.35
C HIS A 107 0.93 -5.34 -9.11
N ILE A 108 2.19 -4.95 -8.93
CA ILE A 108 2.62 -4.10 -7.81
C ILE A 108 3.13 -2.80 -8.41
N THR A 109 2.59 -1.69 -7.92
CA THR A 109 2.92 -0.34 -8.39
C THR A 109 3.60 0.50 -7.32
N GLY A 110 4.34 1.52 -7.76
CA GLY A 110 4.94 2.51 -6.86
C GLY A 110 6.22 2.05 -6.15
N LEU A 111 6.92 1.03 -6.68
CA LEU A 111 8.19 0.58 -6.12
C LEU A 111 9.31 1.59 -6.41
N PRO A 112 10.13 2.01 -5.43
CA PRO A 112 11.22 2.97 -5.70
C PRO A 112 12.35 2.33 -6.51
N VAL A 113 12.68 2.86 -7.69
CA VAL A 113 13.72 2.30 -8.59
C VAL A 113 15.04 2.11 -7.85
N LYS A 114 15.52 3.14 -7.12
CA LYS A 114 16.78 3.11 -6.37
C LYS A 114 16.88 1.99 -5.32
N TRP A 115 15.76 1.42 -4.88
CA TRP A 115 15.77 0.33 -3.89
C TRP A 115 15.94 -1.03 -4.53
N PHE A 116 15.58 -1.15 -5.81
CA PHE A 116 15.57 -2.38 -6.55
C PHE A 116 16.55 -2.36 -7.73
N SER A 117 17.44 -1.38 -7.82
CA SER A 117 18.55 -1.34 -8.79
C SER A 117 19.83 -1.95 -8.20
N GLU A 118 20.72 -2.44 -9.07
CA GLU A 118 22.12 -2.68 -8.70
C GLU A 118 22.82 -1.37 -8.34
N ASP A 119 23.97 -1.43 -7.65
CA ASP A 119 24.72 -0.24 -7.24
C ASP A 119 25.10 0.64 -8.45
N GLY A 120 24.67 1.90 -8.43
CA GLY A 120 24.85 2.84 -9.54
C GLY A 120 23.87 2.67 -10.71
N GLY A 121 22.96 1.70 -10.64
CA GLY A 121 21.96 1.40 -11.66
C GLY A 121 20.82 2.42 -11.72
N LYS A 122 20.43 2.79 -12.94
CA LYS A 122 19.29 3.70 -13.22
C LYS A 122 17.97 2.99 -13.46
N THR A 123 17.98 1.66 -13.55
CA THR A 123 16.82 0.81 -13.83
C THR A 123 16.73 -0.31 -12.80
N PRO A 124 15.52 -0.77 -12.46
CA PRO A 124 15.34 -1.88 -11.54
C PRO A 124 15.96 -3.17 -12.09
N SER A 125 16.47 -4.01 -11.19
CA SER A 125 17.12 -5.29 -11.44
C SER A 125 16.08 -6.41 -11.38
N GLU A 126 15.77 -6.99 -12.54
CA GLU A 126 14.90 -8.16 -12.63
C GLU A 126 15.44 -9.38 -11.82
N PRO A 127 16.75 -9.69 -11.82
CA PRO A 127 17.30 -10.74 -10.97
C PRO A 127 17.07 -10.51 -9.47
N LEU A 128 17.21 -9.27 -9.00
CA LEU A 128 16.95 -8.92 -7.60
C LEU A 128 15.48 -9.12 -7.25
N LEU A 129 14.57 -8.62 -8.08
CA LEU A 129 13.12 -8.77 -7.90
C LEU A 129 12.72 -10.26 -7.93
N THR A 130 13.28 -11.02 -8.87
CA THR A 130 13.11 -12.48 -8.94
C THR A 130 13.51 -13.14 -7.62
N LYS A 131 14.67 -12.80 -7.05
CA LYS A 131 15.14 -13.35 -5.77
C LYS A 131 14.22 -12.98 -4.61
N ILE A 132 13.66 -11.77 -4.59
CA ILE A 132 12.73 -11.31 -3.56
C ILE A 132 11.42 -12.07 -3.65
N PHE A 133 10.78 -12.11 -4.82
CA PHE A 133 9.44 -12.69 -4.98
C PHE A 133 9.44 -14.22 -5.02
N LYS A 134 10.57 -14.87 -5.33
CA LYS A 134 10.74 -16.32 -5.15
C LYS A 134 10.54 -16.79 -3.71
N LYS A 135 10.66 -15.90 -2.71
CA LYS A 135 10.41 -16.25 -1.30
C LYS A 135 8.97 -16.66 -1.01
N PHE A 136 8.01 -16.22 -1.83
CA PHE A 136 6.60 -16.54 -1.65
C PHE A 136 6.18 -17.79 -2.42
N GLY A 137 7.01 -18.25 -3.37
CA GLY A 137 6.70 -19.43 -4.17
C GLY A 137 7.40 -19.50 -5.53
N THR A 138 6.96 -20.45 -6.35
CA THR A 138 7.57 -20.72 -7.65
C THR A 138 7.06 -19.74 -8.70
N LEU A 139 7.96 -18.87 -9.18
CA LEU A 139 7.66 -17.90 -10.22
C LEU A 139 7.57 -18.59 -11.59
N ARG A 140 6.49 -18.29 -12.32
CA ARG A 140 6.36 -18.58 -13.75
C ARG A 140 7.11 -17.53 -14.56
N ARG A 141 6.88 -16.25 -14.25
CA ARG A 141 7.47 -15.10 -14.94
C ARG A 141 7.46 -13.89 -14.02
N ILE A 142 8.44 -13.03 -14.19
CA ILE A 142 8.41 -11.66 -13.69
C ILE A 142 8.54 -10.72 -14.90
N ASP A 143 7.74 -9.66 -14.96
CA ASP A 143 7.85 -8.61 -15.97
C ASP A 143 8.12 -7.29 -15.28
N VAL A 144 9.19 -6.61 -15.68
CA VAL A 144 9.61 -5.32 -15.13
C VAL A 144 9.69 -4.32 -16.27
N PRO A 145 8.57 -3.65 -16.63
CA PRO A 145 8.52 -2.75 -17.79
C PRO A 145 9.60 -1.67 -17.78
N ALA A 146 9.98 -1.15 -16.61
CA ALA A 146 11.00 -0.12 -16.47
C ALA A 146 12.44 -0.62 -16.72
N ALA A 147 12.66 -1.94 -16.73
CA ALA A 147 13.94 -2.55 -17.08
C ALA A 147 14.01 -2.94 -18.57
N ASP A 148 12.91 -2.87 -19.32
CA ASP A 148 12.85 -3.29 -20.73
C ASP A 148 13.14 -2.13 -21.69
N PRO A 149 14.30 -2.13 -22.40
CA PRO A 149 14.69 -1.06 -23.31
C PRO A 149 13.80 -0.98 -24.57
N TYR A 150 13.08 -2.04 -24.90
CA TYR A 150 12.20 -2.10 -26.07
C TYR A 150 10.75 -1.70 -25.75
N ARG A 151 10.40 -1.54 -24.47
CA ARG A 151 9.03 -1.24 -24.04
C ARG A 151 8.50 0.07 -24.62
N SER A 152 9.36 1.07 -24.79
CA SER A 152 9.03 2.35 -25.43
C SER A 152 8.65 2.21 -26.91
N ARG A 153 9.08 1.12 -27.55
CA ARG A 153 8.82 0.80 -28.96
C ARG A 153 7.60 -0.10 -29.14
N MET A 154 7.08 -0.68 -28.06
CA MET A 154 5.84 -1.46 -28.11
C MET A 154 4.64 -0.53 -28.30
N ARG A 155 3.79 -0.84 -29.29
CA ARG A 155 2.45 -0.25 -29.40
C ARG A 155 1.55 -0.88 -28.33
N LEU A 156 1.70 -0.42 -27.10
CA LEU A 156 0.76 -0.76 -26.03
C LEU A 156 -0.60 -0.18 -26.41
N GLY A 157 -1.61 -1.03 -26.54
CA GLY A 157 -2.99 -0.58 -26.78
C GLY A 157 -3.45 0.35 -25.65
N ASN A 158 -4.45 1.19 -25.93
CA ASN A 158 -4.92 2.28 -25.05
C ASN A 158 -5.28 1.87 -23.60
N ASN A 159 -5.37 0.57 -23.28
CA ASN A 159 -5.70 0.04 -21.97
C ASN A 159 -4.49 -0.21 -21.05
N ILE A 160 -3.25 -0.22 -21.56
CA ILE A 160 -2.06 -0.35 -20.71
C ILE A 160 -1.51 1.07 -20.51
N GLN A 161 -1.92 1.71 -19.42
CA GLN A 161 -1.38 3.01 -19.06
C GLN A 161 0.14 2.90 -18.93
N LYS A 162 0.87 3.76 -19.66
CA LYS A 162 2.30 3.98 -19.40
C LYS A 162 2.41 4.30 -17.92
N SER A 163 3.25 3.56 -17.18
CA SER A 163 3.54 3.77 -15.76
C SER A 163 3.71 5.25 -15.49
N SER A 164 2.66 5.90 -14.97
CA SER A 164 2.52 7.36 -14.93
C SER A 164 3.10 7.96 -13.64
N PHE A 165 3.87 7.19 -12.88
CA PHE A 165 4.50 7.66 -11.65
C PHE A 165 5.87 8.27 -11.94
N GLY A 166 5.87 9.58 -12.23
CA GLY A 166 6.96 10.53 -12.01
C GLY A 166 8.37 10.12 -12.42
N GLU A 167 8.84 10.64 -13.57
CA GLU A 167 10.27 10.83 -13.88
C GLU A 167 11.22 9.62 -13.67
N GLY A 168 10.71 8.38 -13.73
CA GLY A 168 11.53 7.18 -13.57
C GLY A 168 12.03 6.94 -12.13
N ILE A 169 11.40 7.56 -11.13
CA ILE A 169 11.73 7.38 -9.70
C ILE A 169 11.05 6.12 -9.15
N PHE A 170 9.86 5.80 -9.65
CA PHE A 170 9.08 4.62 -9.29
C PHE A 170 8.85 3.72 -10.50
N PHE A 171 8.63 2.43 -10.25
CA PHE A 171 8.31 1.46 -11.29
C PHE A 171 7.22 0.47 -10.83
N ASP A 172 6.70 -0.25 -11.81
CA ASP A 172 5.72 -1.31 -11.63
C ASP A 172 6.36 -2.67 -11.95
N VAL A 173 5.88 -3.72 -11.29
CA VAL A 173 6.28 -5.10 -11.55
C VAL A 173 5.06 -6.01 -11.64
N PHE A 174 5.11 -6.97 -12.56
CA PHE A 174 4.13 -8.03 -12.67
C PHE A 174 4.78 -9.35 -12.26
N VAL A 175 4.24 -9.98 -11.22
CA VAL A 175 4.77 -11.21 -10.65
C VAL A 175 3.78 -12.34 -10.91
N GLN A 176 4.17 -13.32 -11.72
CA GLN A 176 3.34 -14.48 -12.06
C GLN A 176 3.81 -15.73 -11.34
N TYR A 177 2.92 -16.42 -10.64
CA TYR A 177 3.20 -17.69 -9.95
C TYR A 177 2.71 -18.90 -10.74
N ILE A 178 3.41 -20.02 -10.58
CA ILE A 178 2.95 -21.33 -11.09
C ILE A 178 1.79 -21.84 -10.25
N GLU A 179 1.83 -21.67 -8.94
CA GLU A 179 0.82 -22.16 -8.00
C GLU A 179 -0.11 -21.04 -7.51
N TYR A 180 -1.41 -21.30 -7.48
CA TYR A 180 -2.40 -20.35 -6.95
C TYR A 180 -2.13 -19.99 -5.48
N MET A 181 -1.71 -20.98 -4.68
CA MET A 181 -1.42 -20.74 -3.26
C MET A 181 -0.22 -19.82 -3.06
N ASP A 182 0.72 -19.76 -4.00
CA ASP A 182 1.85 -18.84 -3.92
C ASP A 182 1.44 -17.40 -4.26
N PHE A 183 0.51 -17.23 -5.21
CA PHE A 183 -0.16 -15.95 -5.45
C PHE A 183 -0.91 -15.46 -4.21
N VAL A 184 -1.71 -16.33 -3.57
CA VAL A 184 -2.46 -15.96 -2.34
C VAL A 184 -1.51 -15.58 -1.20
N LYS A 185 -0.41 -16.32 -1.01
CA LYS A 185 0.62 -15.99 0.01
C LYS A 185 1.20 -14.60 -0.22
N LEU A 186 1.54 -14.23 -1.47
CA LEU A 186 2.04 -12.89 -1.76
C LEU A 186 0.97 -11.82 -1.48
N MET A 187 -0.27 -12.03 -1.93
CA MET A 187 -1.36 -11.09 -1.70
C MET A 187 -1.62 -10.86 -0.21
N ASP A 188 -1.66 -11.92 0.59
CA ASP A 188 -1.86 -11.82 2.04
C ASP A 188 -0.66 -11.14 2.73
N ALA A 189 0.56 -11.34 2.24
CA ALA A 189 1.76 -10.70 2.77
C ALA A 189 1.86 -9.21 2.42
N LEU A 190 1.32 -8.77 1.29
CA LEU A 190 1.34 -7.36 0.88
C LEU A 190 0.13 -6.56 1.39
N ARG A 191 -0.97 -7.21 1.77
CA ARG A 191 -2.20 -6.56 2.22
C ARG A 191 -1.93 -5.63 3.41
N GLY A 192 -2.14 -4.33 3.19
CA GLY A 192 -1.95 -3.28 4.20
C GLY A 192 -0.52 -3.12 4.67
N MET A 193 0.44 -3.54 3.85
CA MET A 193 1.86 -3.45 4.13
C MET A 193 2.55 -2.43 3.23
N LYS A 194 3.70 -1.96 3.72
CA LYS A 194 4.64 -1.13 2.97
C LYS A 194 5.90 -1.92 2.69
N VAL A 195 6.61 -1.57 1.62
CA VAL A 195 7.97 -2.07 1.42
C VAL A 195 8.92 -1.28 2.30
N MET A 196 9.89 -1.97 2.90
CA MET A 196 10.90 -1.37 3.76
C MET A 196 12.31 -1.75 3.29
N LYS A 197 13.17 -0.74 3.08
CA LYS A 197 14.60 -0.93 2.85
C LYS A 197 15.36 -0.68 4.15
N LYS A 198 16.14 -1.66 4.59
CA LYS A 198 17.11 -1.51 5.68
C LYS A 198 18.42 -0.99 5.09
N ASP A 199 18.94 0.10 5.64
CA ASP A 199 20.20 0.73 5.24
C ASP A 199 21.03 1.03 6.49
N GLY A 200 21.79 0.03 6.93
CA GLY A 200 22.47 0.05 8.22
C GLY A 200 21.48 0.20 9.39
N GLN A 201 21.56 1.32 10.11
CA GLN A 201 20.63 1.66 11.20
C GLN A 201 19.34 2.33 10.72
N ASN A 202 19.29 2.80 9.47
CA ASN A 202 18.12 3.50 8.93
C ASN A 202 17.14 2.52 8.29
N CYS A 203 15.85 2.80 8.46
CA CYS A 203 14.77 2.06 7.78
C CYS A 203 13.94 3.06 6.97
N LEU A 204 13.93 2.89 5.65
CA LEU A 204 13.09 3.67 4.75
C LEU A 204 11.86 2.85 4.38
N THR A 205 10.68 3.48 4.33
CA THR A 205 9.41 2.83 3.93
C THR A 205 8.80 3.50 2.70
N ALA A 206 8.18 2.71 1.84
CA ALA A 206 7.48 3.17 0.66
C ALA A 206 6.12 2.47 0.53
N GLN A 207 5.12 3.25 0.12
CA GLN A 207 3.78 2.72 -0.15
C GLN A 207 3.79 1.94 -1.46
N ILE A 208 3.03 0.85 -1.49
CA ILE A 208 2.77 0.07 -2.70
C ILE A 208 1.27 -0.01 -2.92
N LYS A 209 0.84 -0.18 -4.17
CA LYS A 209 -0.56 -0.50 -4.52
C LYS A 209 -0.58 -1.69 -5.46
#